data_AF-A0A7X4A156-F1
#
_entry.id   AF-A0A7X4A156-F1
#
_cell.length_a   1.000
_cell.length_b   1.000
_cell.length_c   1.000
_cell.angle_alpha   90.00
_cell.angle_beta   90.00
_cell.angle_gamma   90.00
#
_symmetry.space_group_name_H-M   'P 1'
#
loop_
_entity.id
_entity.type
_entity.pdbx_description
1 polymer ?
#
loop_
_entity_poly.entity_id
_entity_poly.type
_entity_poly.pdbx_seq_one_letter_code
_entity_poly.pdbx_strand_id
1 'polypeptide(L)'
;TVFAFGWLVLLGASYAVKKGMHLGVDLVINAVQPRARRVLGLVSVACCIAFACLLLKGGYDYWAVFADLPPTEGRWFPLGFPETFRSQSFYEVNDIPLPEFLRFIEGWLLYPGDPPFEKVPKAIPYAVLPLSAMLLLFRFLQAAWRIWHGSTDRLVVSHEVDDELAETRAGARETE
;
A
#
# COMPACT_ATOMS: atom_id res chain seq x y z
N THR A 1 -8.84 -11.51 15.37
CA THR A 1 -8.56 -12.21 14.09
C THR A 1 -8.62 -11.28 12.88
N VAL A 2 -9.61 -10.38 12.80
CA VAL A 2 -9.79 -9.47 11.65
C VAL A 2 -8.60 -8.54 11.40
N PHE A 3 -7.93 -8.04 12.45
CA PHE A 3 -6.75 -7.17 12.28
C PHE A 3 -5.59 -7.87 11.58
N ALA A 4 -5.22 -9.08 11.99
CA ALA A 4 -4.15 -9.84 11.34
C ALA A 4 -4.46 -10.15 9.87
N PHE A 5 -5.73 -10.45 9.56
CA PHE A 5 -6.18 -10.63 8.18
C PHE A 5 -6.08 -9.32 7.38
N GLY A 6 -6.54 -8.20 7.95
CA GLY A 6 -6.38 -6.87 7.34
C GLY A 6 -4.93 -6.53 7.06
N TRP A 7 -4.01 -6.83 7.99
CA TRP A 7 -2.58 -6.67 7.79
C TRP A 7 -2.06 -7.50 6.62
N LEU A 8 -2.43 -8.78 6.56
CA LEU A 8 -2.05 -9.67 5.48
C LEU A 8 -2.54 -9.14 4.12
N VAL A 9 -3.78 -8.66 4.04
CA VAL A 9 -4.35 -8.13 2.79
C VAL A 9 -3.64 -6.84 2.36
N LEU A 10 -3.48 -5.89 3.28
CA LEU A 10 -2.90 -4.58 2.97
C LEU A 10 -1.41 -4.68 2.61
N LEU A 11 -0.63 -5.45 3.38
CA LEU A 11 0.78 -5.70 3.06
C LEU A 11 0.91 -6.60 1.81
N GLY A 12 -0.01 -7.55 1.64
CA GLY A 12 -0.10 -8.43 0.48
C GLY A 12 -0.33 -7.66 -0.83
N ALA A 13 -1.16 -6.61 -0.81
CA ALA A 13 -1.36 -5.75 -1.99
C ALA A 13 -0.05 -5.12 -2.47
N SER A 14 0.74 -4.56 -1.55
CA SER A 14 2.07 -4.01 -1.87
C SER A 14 3.05 -5.08 -2.38
N TYR A 15 2.94 -6.32 -1.88
CA TYR A 15 3.73 -7.44 -2.38
C TYR A 15 3.30 -7.90 -3.78
N ALA A 16 2.00 -7.92 -4.07
CA ALA A 16 1.47 -8.27 -5.38
C ALA A 16 1.97 -7.33 -6.48
N VAL A 17 2.07 -6.02 -6.19
CA VAL A 17 2.68 -5.03 -7.11
C VAL A 17 4.16 -5.36 -7.35
N LYS A 18 4.91 -5.76 -6.31
CA LYS A 18 6.31 -6.17 -6.47
C LYS A 18 6.46 -7.37 -7.41
N LYS A 19 5.50 -8.30 -7.36
CA LYS A 19 5.48 -9.52 -8.18
C LYS A 19 4.85 -9.34 -9.56
N GLY A 20 4.28 -8.18 -9.86
CA GLY A 20 3.65 -7.93 -11.15
C GLY A 20 2.33 -8.69 -11.35
N MET A 21 1.58 -9.01 -10.29
CA MET A 21 0.37 -9.84 -10.43
C MET A 21 -0.86 -9.11 -11.01
N HIS A 22 -0.71 -7.87 -11.52
CA HIS A 22 -1.82 -7.09 -12.09
C HIS A 22 -2.04 -7.46 -13.57
N LEU A 23 -2.57 -8.67 -13.81
CA LEU A 23 -2.79 -9.26 -15.13
C LEU A 23 -3.67 -8.42 -16.08
N GLY A 24 -4.69 -7.73 -15.55
CA GLY A 24 -5.76 -7.16 -16.37
C GLY A 24 -5.36 -6.00 -17.30
N VAL A 25 -4.35 -5.22 -16.92
CA VAL A 25 -3.90 -4.07 -17.74
C VAL A 25 -2.93 -4.50 -18.85
N ASP A 26 -2.27 -5.65 -18.69
CA ASP A 26 -1.23 -6.13 -19.59
C ASP A 26 -1.81 -6.60 -20.94
N LEU A 27 -3.03 -7.19 -20.93
CA LEU A 27 -3.72 -7.63 -22.15
C LEU A 27 -4.02 -6.45 -23.10
N VAL A 28 -4.46 -5.31 -22.57
CA VAL A 28 -4.77 -4.11 -23.36
C VAL A 28 -3.51 -3.46 -23.91
N ILE A 29 -2.43 -3.48 -23.12
CA ILE A 29 -1.12 -2.91 -23.46
C ILE A 29 -0.38 -3.76 -24.52
N ASN A 30 -0.64 -5.06 -24.58
CA ASN A 30 -0.07 -5.94 -25.59
C ASN A 30 -0.69 -5.78 -26.99
N ALA A 31 -1.90 -5.21 -27.09
CA ALA A 31 -2.57 -4.96 -28.37
C ALA A 31 -2.06 -3.71 -29.12
N VAL A 32 -1.20 -2.89 -28.49
CA VAL A 32 -0.72 -1.62 -29.07
C VAL A 32 0.75 -1.64 -29.49
N GLN A 33 1.10 -0.71 -30.38
CA GLN A 33 2.45 -0.52 -30.90
C GLN A 33 3.46 -0.16 -29.78
N PRO A 34 4.75 -0.52 -29.90
CA PRO A 34 5.75 -0.41 -28.82
C PRO A 34 5.93 1.01 -28.24
N ARG A 35 5.77 2.05 -29.05
CA ARG A 35 5.86 3.45 -28.60
C ARG A 35 4.64 3.88 -27.80
N ALA A 36 3.44 3.52 -28.26
CA ALA A 36 2.19 3.80 -27.56
C ALA A 36 2.10 3.04 -26.23
N ARG A 37 2.66 1.82 -26.20
CA ARG A 37 2.75 0.97 -25.01
C ARG A 37 3.44 1.66 -23.84
N ARG A 38 4.60 2.27 -24.07
CA ARG A 38 5.37 2.96 -23.03
C ARG A 38 4.64 4.18 -22.48
N VAL A 39 3.97 4.95 -23.34
CA VAL A 39 3.16 6.10 -22.92
C VAL A 39 1.99 5.63 -22.06
N LEU A 40 1.26 4.60 -22.47
CA LEU A 40 0.16 4.03 -21.70
C LEU A 40 0.63 3.46 -20.35
N GLY A 41 1.78 2.79 -20.33
CA GLY A 41 2.41 2.31 -19.09
C GLY A 41 2.76 3.44 -18.12
N LEU A 42 3.31 4.55 -18.63
CA LEU A 42 3.60 5.74 -17.81
C LEU A 42 2.33 6.40 -17.27
N VAL A 43 1.28 6.54 -18.11
CA VAL A 43 -0.01 7.10 -17.68
C VAL A 43 -0.65 6.21 -16.60
N SER A 44 -0.66 4.90 -16.81
CA SER A 44 -1.20 3.94 -15.85
C SER A 44 -0.47 4.02 -14.50
N VAL A 45 0.87 4.00 -14.51
CA VAL A 45 1.66 4.15 -13.28
C VAL A 45 1.43 5.50 -12.62
N ALA A 46 1.31 6.60 -13.38
CA ALA A 46 1.01 7.91 -12.82
C ALA A 46 -0.34 7.92 -12.08
N CYS A 47 -1.38 7.31 -12.65
CA CYS A 47 -2.67 7.13 -11.98
C CYS A 47 -2.55 6.27 -10.71
N CYS A 48 -1.79 5.18 -10.75
CA CYS A 48 -1.53 4.34 -9.58
C CYS A 48 -0.79 5.09 -8.47
N ILE A 49 0.21 5.91 -8.81
CA ILE A 49 0.92 6.76 -7.86
C ILE A 49 -0.04 7.77 -7.23
N ALA A 50 -0.85 8.47 -8.04
CA ALA A 50 -1.82 9.43 -7.54
C ALA A 50 -2.80 8.78 -6.55
N PHE A 51 -3.33 7.60 -6.89
CA PHE A 51 -4.18 6.82 -5.99
C PHE A 51 -3.46 6.39 -4.71
N ALA A 52 -2.21 5.92 -4.81
CA ALA A 52 -1.42 5.53 -3.64
C ALA A 52 -1.10 6.71 -2.72
N CYS A 53 -0.88 7.91 -3.27
CA CYS A 53 -0.75 9.15 -2.49
C CYS A 53 -2.04 9.46 -1.72
N LEU A 54 -3.21 9.33 -2.36
CA LEU A 54 -4.50 9.52 -1.69
C LEU A 54 -4.73 8.48 -0.58
N LEU A 55 -4.38 7.22 -0.81
CA LEU A 55 -4.44 6.18 0.21
C LEU A 55 -3.48 6.45 1.38
N LEU A 56 -2.26 6.93 1.10
CA LEU A 56 -1.29 7.27 2.13
C LEU A 56 -1.78 8.44 2.98
N LYS A 57 -2.31 9.48 2.34
CA LYS A 57 -2.91 10.63 3.02
C LYS A 57 -4.09 10.20 3.90
N GLY A 58 -5.05 9.48 3.32
CA GLY A 58 -6.22 9.00 4.08
C GLY A 58 -5.86 8.03 5.20
N GLY A 59 -4.91 7.12 4.95
CA GLY A 59 -4.42 6.17 5.94
C GLY A 59 -3.66 6.84 7.09
N TYR A 60 -2.84 7.85 6.79
CA TYR A 60 -2.17 8.66 7.79
C TYR A 60 -3.16 9.46 8.62
N ASP A 61 -4.07 10.23 8.01
CA ASP A 61 -5.02 11.07 8.75
C ASP A 61 -5.94 10.25 9.66
N TYR A 62 -6.36 9.08 9.19
CA TYR A 62 -7.18 8.17 9.99
C TYR A 62 -6.39 7.61 11.18
N TRP A 63 -5.12 7.25 10.97
CA TRP A 63 -4.28 6.65 12.00
C TRP A 63 -3.72 7.67 13.01
N ALA A 64 -3.37 8.87 12.55
CA ALA A 64 -2.62 9.88 13.31
C ALA A 64 -3.29 10.25 14.63
N VAL A 65 -4.62 10.41 14.65
CA VAL A 65 -5.37 10.74 15.87
C VAL A 65 -5.27 9.67 16.95
N PHE A 66 -5.08 8.40 16.58
CA PHE A 66 -4.87 7.31 17.54
C PHE A 66 -3.42 7.27 18.03
N ALA A 67 -2.47 7.73 17.22
CA ALA A 67 -1.06 7.79 17.58
C ALA A 67 -0.66 9.08 18.31
N ASP A 68 -1.65 9.89 18.73
CA ASP A 68 -1.44 11.22 19.30
C ASP A 68 -0.65 12.18 18.38
N LEU A 69 -0.81 12.01 17.07
CA LEU A 69 -0.17 12.82 16.04
C LEU A 69 -1.17 13.73 15.34
N PRO A 70 -0.75 14.92 14.88
CA PRO A 70 -1.63 15.81 14.14
C PRO A 70 -2.00 15.20 12.79
N PRO A 71 -3.30 15.07 12.43
CA PRO A 71 -3.70 14.71 11.08
C PRO A 71 -3.41 15.85 10.11
N THR A 72 -3.37 15.58 8.80
CA THR A 72 -3.19 16.63 7.80
C THR A 72 -4.49 17.39 7.53
N GLU A 73 -4.38 18.70 7.31
CA GLU A 73 -5.48 19.53 6.84
C GLU A 73 -5.77 19.31 5.35
N GLY A 74 -6.99 19.63 4.93
CA GLY A 74 -7.41 19.52 3.54
C GLY A 74 -8.04 18.17 3.19
N ARG A 75 -8.99 18.16 2.26
CA ARG A 75 -9.80 16.97 1.96
C ARG A 75 -9.05 15.97 1.08
N TRP A 76 -8.41 16.44 0.02
CA TRP A 76 -7.70 15.62 -0.97
C TRP A 76 -6.18 15.78 -0.89
N PHE A 77 -5.70 17.01 -0.64
CA PHE A 77 -4.29 17.35 -0.55
C PHE A 77 -3.94 17.77 0.88
N PRO A 78 -2.77 17.37 1.41
CA PRO A 78 -2.30 17.84 2.71
C PRO A 78 -1.92 19.32 2.59
N LEU A 79 -2.67 20.20 3.25
CA LEU A 79 -2.43 21.65 3.25
C LEU A 79 -1.54 22.10 4.41
N GLY A 80 -1.36 21.25 5.43
CA GLY A 80 -0.61 21.56 6.63
C GLY A 80 -1.00 20.64 7.78
N PHE A 81 -0.54 20.98 8.97
CA PHE A 81 -0.93 20.35 10.23
C PHE A 81 -1.64 21.38 11.10
N PRO A 82 -2.80 21.04 11.70
CA PRO A 82 -3.51 21.95 12.57
C PRO A 82 -2.74 22.14 13.89
N GLU A 83 -2.77 23.35 14.45
CA GLU A 83 -2.16 23.64 15.75
C GLU A 83 -2.89 22.96 16.92
N THR A 84 -4.17 22.66 16.75
CA THR A 84 -4.99 21.96 17.74
C THR A 84 -5.74 20.82 17.07
N PHE A 85 -5.58 19.61 17.60
CA PHE A 85 -6.32 18.44 17.15
C PHE A 85 -6.85 17.66 18.36
N ARG A 86 -7.92 16.90 18.14
CA ARG A 86 -8.50 16.05 19.17
C ARG A 86 -7.82 14.70 19.12
N SER A 87 -6.99 14.42 20.14
CA SER A 87 -6.41 13.11 20.32
C SER A 87 -7.48 12.05 20.61
N GLN A 88 -7.24 10.86 20.10
CA GLN A 88 -8.01 9.64 20.31
C GLN A 88 -7.07 8.51 20.74
N SER A 89 -5.93 8.85 21.35
CA SER A 89 -4.90 7.89 21.75
C SER A 89 -5.39 6.90 22.81
N PHE A 90 -6.30 7.32 23.67
CA PHE A 90 -6.94 6.51 24.71
C PHE A 90 -7.89 5.42 24.17
N TYR A 91 -8.16 5.34 22.86
CA TYR A 91 -9.05 4.32 22.32
C TYR A 91 -8.38 2.95 22.23
N GLU A 92 -9.04 1.96 22.83
CA GLU A 92 -8.62 0.56 22.82
C GLU A 92 -9.44 -0.31 21.85
N VAL A 93 -8.90 -1.47 21.50
CA VAL A 93 -9.67 -2.53 20.81
C VAL A 93 -10.59 -3.27 21.78
N ASN A 94 -11.58 -3.99 21.26
CA ASN A 94 -12.58 -4.64 22.12
C ASN A 94 -12.12 -5.97 22.75
N ASP A 95 -11.23 -6.71 22.10
CA ASP A 95 -11.09 -8.15 22.35
C ASP A 95 -9.66 -8.64 22.63
N ILE A 96 -8.65 -7.76 22.60
CA ILE A 96 -7.23 -8.17 22.70
C ILE A 96 -6.61 -7.54 23.95
N PRO A 97 -6.31 -8.32 25.00
CA PRO A 97 -5.66 -7.80 26.20
C PRO A 97 -4.25 -7.31 25.85
N LEU A 98 -3.79 -6.26 26.53
CA LEU A 98 -2.44 -5.72 26.31
C LEU A 98 -1.38 -6.65 26.94
N PRO A 99 -0.47 -7.25 26.15
CA PRO A 99 0.65 -8.00 26.70
C PRO A 99 1.59 -7.10 27.48
N GLU A 100 2.18 -7.59 28.58
CA GLU A 100 3.06 -6.78 29.44
C GLU A 100 4.24 -6.15 28.70
N PHE A 101 4.84 -6.85 27.75
CA PHE A 101 5.97 -6.32 26.98
C PHE A 101 5.59 -5.14 26.07
N LEU A 102 4.30 -4.92 25.78
CA LEU A 102 3.79 -3.78 25.01
C LEU A 102 3.37 -2.59 25.89
N ARG A 103 3.46 -2.70 27.22
CA ARG A 103 3.08 -1.62 28.14
C ARG A 103 3.93 -0.36 28.01
N PHE A 104 5.13 -0.44 27.42
CA PHE A 104 5.94 0.76 27.14
C PHE A 104 5.18 1.79 26.27
N ILE A 105 4.18 1.33 25.50
CA ILE A 105 3.35 2.16 24.62
C ILE A 105 2.44 3.10 25.42
N GLU A 106 2.08 2.75 26.67
CA GLU A 106 1.32 3.62 27.57
C GLU A 106 2.04 4.97 27.77
N GLY A 107 3.36 4.95 27.97
CA GLY A 107 4.15 6.17 28.14
C GLY A 107 4.27 7.03 26.86
N TRP A 108 3.93 6.48 25.70
CA TRP A 108 3.90 7.22 24.44
C TRP A 108 2.49 7.80 24.14
N LEU A 109 1.42 7.07 24.47
CA LEU A 109 0.05 7.46 24.08
C LEU A 109 -0.79 8.11 25.18
N LEU A 110 -0.53 7.78 26.45
CA LEU A 110 -1.36 8.25 27.57
C LEU A 110 -0.76 9.51 28.20
N TYR A 111 -1.65 10.38 28.66
CA TYR A 111 -1.26 11.57 29.41
C TYR A 111 -1.14 11.26 30.91
N PRO A 112 -0.33 12.04 31.66
CA PRO A 112 -0.24 11.88 33.11
C PRO A 112 -1.62 12.01 33.79
N GLY A 113 -2.11 10.92 34.37
CA GLY A 113 -3.42 10.85 35.04
C GLY A 113 -4.46 9.98 34.31
N ASP A 114 -4.18 9.53 33.10
CA ASP A 114 -5.04 8.57 32.40
C ASP A 114 -4.95 7.17 33.02
N PRO A 115 -6.06 6.40 33.03
CA PRO A 115 -6.02 5.00 33.45
C PRO A 115 -5.15 4.17 32.48
N PRO A 116 -4.47 3.11 32.97
CA PRO A 116 -3.69 2.23 32.12
C PRO A 116 -4.59 1.46 31.15
N PHE A 117 -4.03 1.10 29.99
CA PHE A 117 -4.75 0.35 28.98
C PHE A 117 -5.09 -1.06 29.48
N GLU A 118 -6.34 -1.46 29.37
CA GLU A 118 -6.74 -2.86 29.61
C GLU A 118 -6.46 -3.72 28.36
N LYS A 119 -6.67 -3.13 27.19
CA LYS A 119 -6.58 -3.78 25.88
C LYS A 119 -5.64 -3.03 24.96
N VAL A 120 -5.28 -3.67 23.85
CA VAL A 120 -4.36 -3.11 22.86
C VAL A 120 -4.90 -1.76 22.31
N PRO A 121 -4.12 -0.67 22.34
CA PRO A 121 -4.53 0.61 21.76
C PRO A 121 -4.78 0.49 20.26
N LYS A 122 -5.82 1.16 19.74
CA LYS A 122 -6.16 1.13 18.30
C LYS A 122 -5.03 1.63 17.39
N ALA A 123 -4.12 2.45 17.92
CA ALA A 123 -2.95 2.93 17.21
C ALA A 123 -2.09 1.79 16.64
N ILE A 124 -1.96 0.67 17.36
CA ILE A 124 -1.14 -0.47 16.93
C ILE A 124 -1.75 -1.18 15.71
N PRO A 125 -2.97 -1.73 15.77
CA PRO A 125 -3.55 -2.44 14.63
C PRO A 125 -3.78 -1.52 13.43
N TYR A 126 -4.05 -0.22 13.64
CA TYR A 126 -4.26 0.73 12.54
C TYR A 126 -2.98 1.29 11.94
N ALA A 127 -1.82 1.11 12.57
CA ALA A 127 -0.52 1.53 12.00
C ALA A 127 -0.22 0.88 10.64
N VAL A 128 -0.86 -0.26 10.35
CA VAL A 128 -0.73 -0.89 9.04
C VAL A 128 -1.26 -0.02 7.90
N LEU A 129 -2.26 0.85 8.15
CA LEU A 129 -2.89 1.65 7.11
C LEU A 129 -1.87 2.59 6.43
N PRO A 130 -1.19 3.50 7.15
CA PRO A 130 -0.17 4.34 6.54
C PRO A 130 1.04 3.52 6.09
N LEU A 131 1.43 2.47 6.84
CA LEU A 131 2.58 1.63 6.50
C LEU A 131 2.40 0.92 5.14
N SER A 132 1.26 0.27 4.93
CA SER A 132 0.97 -0.44 3.70
C SER A 132 0.84 0.51 2.51
N ALA A 133 0.20 1.66 2.71
CA ALA A 133 0.04 2.66 1.67
C ALA A 133 1.40 3.28 1.27
N MET A 134 2.28 3.51 2.23
CA MET A 134 3.66 3.97 1.97
C MET A 134 4.45 2.93 1.18
N LEU A 135 4.36 1.65 1.58
CA LEU A 135 5.00 0.56 0.83
C LEU A 135 4.44 0.45 -0.59
N LEU A 136 3.12 0.59 -0.76
CA LEU A 136 2.46 0.53 -2.07
C LEU A 136 2.95 1.68 -2.97
N LEU A 137 2.98 2.91 -2.45
CA LEU A 137 3.49 4.08 -3.13
C LEU A 137 4.95 3.86 -3.56
N PHE A 138 5.80 3.37 -2.65
CA PHE A 138 7.19 3.05 -2.95
C PHE A 138 7.31 2.03 -4.11
N ARG A 139 6.46 1.00 -4.14
CA ARG A 139 6.46 0.03 -5.25
C ARG A 139 6.06 0.65 -6.58
N PHE A 140 5.06 1.53 -6.61
CA PHE A 140 4.70 2.22 -7.84
C PHE A 140 5.78 3.20 -8.30
N LEU A 141 6.47 3.87 -7.39
CA LEU A 141 7.64 4.69 -7.73
C LEU A 141 8.77 3.84 -8.34
N GLN A 142 9.03 2.65 -7.79
CA GLN A 142 9.98 1.70 -8.39
C GLN A 142 9.56 1.28 -9.81
N ALA A 143 8.27 1.01 -10.02
CA ALA A 143 7.74 0.67 -11.34
C ALA A 143 7.88 1.85 -12.32
N ALA A 144 7.53 3.07 -11.89
CA ALA A 144 7.70 4.30 -12.67
C ALA A 144 9.15 4.49 -13.10
N TRP A 145 10.08 4.31 -12.17
CA TRP A 145 11.51 4.45 -12.43
C TRP A 145 11.99 3.48 -13.52
N ARG A 146 11.54 2.22 -13.48
CA ARG A 146 11.88 1.20 -14.49
C ARG A 146 11.33 1.56 -15.88
N ILE A 147 10.07 1.98 -15.94
CA ILE A 147 9.44 2.40 -17.21
C ILE A 147 10.11 3.66 -17.78
N TRP A 148 10.48 4.59 -16.90
CA TRP A 148 11.18 5.80 -17.27
C TRP A 148 12.55 5.53 -17.87
N HIS A 149 13.35 4.65 -17.27
CA HIS A 149 14.67 4.27 -17.78
C HIS A 149 14.61 3.29 -18.96
N GLY A 150 13.42 2.80 -19.32
CA GLY A 150 13.22 1.87 -20.44
C GLY A 150 13.69 0.45 -20.17
N SER A 151 13.90 0.08 -18.91
CA SER A 151 14.21 -1.30 -18.51
C SER A 151 12.98 -2.22 -18.54
N THR A 152 11.78 -1.64 -18.56
CA THR A 152 10.52 -2.36 -18.75
C THR A 152 9.53 -1.42 -19.45
N ASP A 153 8.75 -1.91 -20.40
CA ASP A 153 7.70 -1.16 -21.10
C ASP A 153 6.32 -1.26 -20.41
N ARG A 154 6.25 -2.07 -19.34
CA ARG A 154 5.04 -2.43 -18.60
C ARG A 154 5.29 -2.59 -17.10
N LEU A 155 4.21 -2.56 -16.33
CA LEU A 155 4.19 -2.71 -14.87
C LEU A 155 4.42 -4.17 -14.43
N VAL A 156 4.33 -5.13 -15.35
CA VAL A 156 4.34 -6.58 -15.10
C VAL A 156 5.39 -7.26 -15.97
N VAL A 157 6.19 -8.15 -15.38
CA VAL A 157 7.12 -9.01 -16.13
C VAL A 157 6.39 -10.30 -16.46
N SER A 158 6.01 -10.46 -17.72
CA SER A 158 5.21 -11.58 -18.22
C SER A 158 6.09 -12.81 -18.47
N HIS A 159 6.83 -13.29 -17.46
CA HIS A 159 7.56 -14.56 -17.62
C HIS A 159 6.61 -15.74 -17.88
N GLU A 160 5.41 -15.74 -17.29
CA GLU A 160 4.40 -16.79 -17.56
C GLU A 160 3.88 -16.78 -19.00
N VAL A 161 3.70 -15.59 -19.61
CA VAL A 161 3.20 -15.49 -20.99
C VAL A 161 4.30 -15.84 -21.99
N ASP A 162 5.56 -15.48 -21.70
CA ASP A 162 6.69 -15.88 -22.54
C ASP A 162 6.91 -17.41 -22.50
N ASP A 163 6.72 -18.04 -21.35
CA ASP A 163 6.82 -19.50 -21.19
C ASP A 163 5.65 -20.25 -21.86
N GLU A 164 4.39 -19.82 -21.70
CA GLU A 164 3.23 -20.42 -22.40
C GLU A 164 3.32 -20.25 -23.93
N LEU A 165 3.81 -19.09 -24.41
CA LEU A 165 4.05 -18.85 -25.84
C LEU A 165 5.22 -19.68 -26.37
N ALA A 166 6.22 -19.99 -25.54
CA ALA A 166 7.32 -20.88 -25.90
C ALA A 166 6.83 -22.34 -26.00
N GLU A 167 5.99 -22.80 -25.08
CA GLU A 167 5.40 -24.15 -25.10
C GLU A 167 4.45 -24.35 -26.29
N THR A 168 3.58 -23.39 -26.59
CA THR A 168 2.72 -23.47 -27.80
C THR A 168 3.52 -23.45 -29.10
N ARG A 169 4.64 -22.73 -29.15
CA ARG A 169 5.56 -22.75 -30.31
C ARG A 169 6.38 -24.03 -30.39
N ALA A 170 6.71 -24.66 -29.26
CA ALA A 170 7.40 -25.94 -29.22
C ALA A 170 6.49 -27.09 -29.66
N GLY A 171 5.25 -27.14 -29.14
CA GLY A 171 4.26 -28.14 -29.53
C GLY A 171 3.84 -28.06 -31.00
N ALA A 172 3.79 -26.85 -31.57
CA ALA A 172 3.49 -26.68 -33.00
C ALA A 172 4.60 -27.20 -33.93
N ARG A 173 5.85 -27.26 -33.46
CA ARG A 173 7.00 -27.80 -34.22
C ARG A 173 7.13 -29.32 -34.15
N GLU A 174 6.49 -29.97 -33.18
CA GLU A 174 6.47 -31.44 -33.07
C GLU A 174 5.37 -32.10 -33.92
N THR A 175 4.41 -31.31 -34.41
CA THR A 175 3.31 -31.78 -35.28
C THR A 175 3.57 -31.63 -36.78
N GLU A 176 4.75 -31.19 -37.19
CA GLU A 176 5.21 -31.11 -38.60
C GLU A 176 6.26 -32.19 -38.89
#